data_AF-A0A7J9E224-F1
#
_entry.id   AF-A0A7J9E224-F1
#
_cell.length_a   1.000
_cell.length_b   1.000
_cell.length_c   1.000
_cell.angle_alpha   90.00
_cell.angle_beta   90.00
_cell.angle_gamma   90.00
#
_symmetry.space_group_name_H-M   'P 1'
#
loop_
_entity.id
_entity.type
_entity.pdbx_description
1 polymer ?
#
loop_
_entity_poly.entity_id
_entity_poly.type
_entity_poly.pdbx_seq_one_letter_code
_entity_poly.pdbx_strand_id
1 'polypeptide(L)'
;MERDLDLRYKYRDATLVSGPAIETFGVKTPKLKLTWTIKEEKLTNANLKALYSIFSGVDGQEFKRISKFTTTKEAWDILDTT
;
A
#
# COMPACT_ATOMS: atom_id res chain seq x y z
N MET A 1 17.07 -22.33 -3.05
CA MET A 1 15.83 -21.89 -3.72
C MET A 1 14.95 -21.04 -2.79
N GLU A 2 14.92 -21.31 -1.47
CA GLU A 2 14.18 -20.50 -0.48
C GLU A 2 14.72 -19.08 -0.22
N ARG A 3 16.04 -18.83 -0.39
CA ARG A 3 16.61 -17.49 -0.19
C ARG A 3 16.10 -16.46 -1.21
N ASP A 4 15.74 -16.90 -2.41
CA ASP A 4 15.16 -16.04 -3.45
C ASP A 4 13.69 -15.69 -3.15
N LEU A 5 12.97 -16.61 -2.49
CA LEU A 5 11.62 -16.38 -2.01
C LEU A 5 11.61 -15.43 -0.81
N ASP A 6 12.56 -15.59 0.11
CA ASP A 6 12.75 -14.68 1.26
C ASP A 6 13.13 -13.27 0.79
N LEU A 7 14.00 -13.15 -0.22
CA LEU A 7 14.26 -11.87 -0.89
C LEU A 7 13.00 -11.33 -1.58
N ARG A 8 12.27 -12.12 -2.38
CA ARG A 8 11.02 -11.64 -3.00
C ARG A 8 9.98 -11.22 -1.96
N TYR A 9 9.89 -11.90 -0.83
CA TYR A 9 8.96 -11.54 0.25
C TYR A 9 9.42 -10.25 0.95
N LYS A 10 10.72 -10.14 1.24
CA LYS A 10 11.36 -8.98 1.87
C LYS A 10 11.38 -7.72 0.99
N TYR A 11 11.48 -7.87 -0.34
CA TYR A 11 11.53 -6.76 -1.30
C TYR A 11 10.20 -6.45 -2.00
N ARG A 12 9.21 -7.36 -2.01
CA ARG A 12 7.83 -7.03 -2.39
C ARG A 12 7.21 -6.06 -1.38
N ASP A 13 7.65 -6.12 -0.12
CA ASP A 13 7.31 -5.14 0.90
C ASP A 13 8.04 -3.81 0.78
N ALA A 14 9.22 -3.80 0.17
CA ALA A 14 9.96 -2.57 -0.09
C ALA A 14 9.38 -1.76 -1.27
N THR A 15 8.52 -2.38 -2.10
CA THR A 15 7.79 -1.71 -3.20
C THR A 15 6.34 -1.39 -2.87
N LEU A 16 5.84 -1.78 -1.69
CA LEU A 16 4.52 -1.37 -1.19
C LEU A 16 4.66 -0.16 -0.27
N VAL A 17 4.73 1.01 -0.89
CA VAL A 17 4.71 2.36 -0.29
C VAL A 17 3.32 2.66 0.34
N SER A 18 2.80 1.76 1.17
CA SER A 18 1.55 1.96 1.93
C SER A 18 1.64 1.51 3.40
N GLY A 19 2.79 0.99 3.83
CA GLY A 19 3.05 0.71 5.25
C GLY A 19 3.19 2.01 6.07
N PRO A 20 3.05 1.94 7.41
CA PRO A 20 3.33 3.08 8.29
C PRO A 20 4.71 3.67 7.99
N ALA A 21 4.78 4.99 7.93
CA ALA A 21 6.04 5.72 7.77
C ALA A 21 6.37 6.43 9.08
N ILE A 22 7.65 6.49 9.44
CA ILE A 22 8.13 7.38 10.48
C ILE A 22 8.53 8.68 9.81
N GLU A 23 8.02 9.79 10.32
CA GLU A 23 8.43 11.12 9.90
C GLU A 23 9.53 11.62 10.84
N THR A 24 10.78 11.55 10.38
CA THR A 24 11.94 12.13 11.09
C THR A 24 12.41 13.34 10.31
N PHE A 25 12.32 14.53 10.92
CA PHE A 25 12.76 15.80 10.30
C PHE A 25 12.12 16.08 8.91
N GLY A 26 10.83 15.78 8.74
CA GLY A 26 10.12 15.98 7.48
C GLY A 26 10.44 14.95 6.38
N VAL A 27 11.32 13.98 6.68
CA VAL A 27 11.59 12.85 5.78
C VAL A 27 10.71 11.67 6.20
N LYS A 28 9.79 11.27 5.32
CA LYS A 28 8.98 10.06 5.49
C LYS A 28 9.83 8.85 5.12
N THR A 29 10.22 8.07 6.11
CA THR A 29 10.93 6.81 5.90
C THR A 29 9.98 5.64 6.16
N PRO A 30 9.94 4.62 5.27
CA PRO A 30 9.14 3.43 5.52
C PRO A 30 9.57 2.77 6.83
N LYS A 31 8.61 2.58 7.74
CA LYS A 31 8.88 1.93 9.01
C LYS A 31 9.19 0.46 8.75
N LEU A 32 10.19 -0.10 9.43
CA LEU A 32 10.51 -1.52 9.30
C LEU A 32 9.34 -2.37 9.78
N LYS A 33 8.92 -3.37 9.00
CA LYS A 33 7.80 -4.26 9.35
C LYS A 33 7.86 -4.87 10.74
N LEU A 34 9.05 -5.27 11.20
CA LEU A 34 9.24 -5.80 12.57
C LEU A 34 8.89 -4.80 13.67
N THR A 35 8.86 -3.50 13.37
CA THR A 35 8.53 -2.43 14.32
C THR A 35 7.09 -1.95 14.18
N TRP A 36 6.30 -2.57 13.30
CA TRP A 36 4.89 -2.25 13.15
C TRP A 36 4.13 -2.75 14.37
N THR A 37 3.27 -1.90 14.90
CA THR A 37 2.28 -2.31 15.88
C THR A 37 1.20 -3.15 15.20
N ILE A 38 0.53 -4.01 15.96
CA ILE A 38 -0.62 -4.80 15.48
C ILE A 38 -1.68 -3.90 14.84
N LYS A 39 -1.85 -2.67 15.34
CA LYS A 39 -2.79 -1.68 14.78
C LYS A 39 -2.35 -1.22 13.39
N GLU A 40 -1.09 -0.84 13.21
CA GLU A 40 -0.55 -0.40 11.92
C GLU A 40 -0.60 -1.52 10.87
N GLU A 41 -0.27 -2.75 11.27
CA GLU A 41 -0.36 -3.92 10.39
C GLU A 41 -1.81 -4.18 9.94
N LYS A 42 -2.76 -4.20 10.89
CA LYS A 42 -4.18 -4.37 10.58
C LYS A 42 -4.71 -3.27 9.65
N LEU A 43 -4.33 -2.02 9.90
CA LEU A 43 -4.73 -0.88 9.08
C LEU A 43 -4.18 -0.98 7.65
N THR A 44 -2.88 -1.30 7.52
CA THR A 44 -2.24 -1.50 6.22
C THR A 44 -2.89 -2.63 5.44
N ASN A 45 -3.15 -3.77 6.10
CA ASN A 45 -3.83 -4.91 5.48
C ASN A 45 -5.27 -4.57 5.07
N ALA A 46 -6.01 -3.80 5.87
CA ALA A 46 -7.35 -3.36 5.53
C ALA A 46 -7.34 -2.44 4.29
N ASN A 47 -6.41 -1.48 4.25
CA ASN A 47 -6.21 -0.58 3.11
C ASN A 47 -5.87 -1.36 1.84
N LEU A 48 -4.95 -2.33 1.91
CA LEU A 48 -4.60 -3.17 0.76
C LEU A 48 -5.79 -3.99 0.24
N LYS A 49 -6.58 -4.59 1.14
CA LYS A 49 -7.78 -5.34 0.76
C LYS A 49 -8.81 -4.43 0.08
N ALA A 50 -9.02 -3.23 0.63
CA ALA A 50 -9.96 -2.27 0.05
C ALA A 50 -9.48 -1.77 -1.31
N LEU A 51 -8.20 -1.44 -1.48
CA LEU A 51 -7.62 -1.09 -2.79
C LEU A 51 -7.77 -2.21 -3.80
N TYR A 52 -7.48 -3.46 -3.42
CA TYR A 52 -7.66 -4.60 -4.31
C TYR A 52 -9.13 -4.77 -4.73
N SER A 53 -10.07 -4.55 -3.80
CA SER A 53 -11.50 -4.60 -4.10
C SER A 53 -11.92 -3.49 -5.08
N ILE A 54 -11.40 -2.28 -4.91
CA ILE A 54 -11.65 -1.17 -5.85
C ILE A 54 -11.06 -1.52 -7.21
N PHE A 55 -9.79 -1.90 -7.27
CA PHE A 55 -9.08 -2.23 -8.52
C PHE A 55 -9.74 -3.36 -9.30
N SER A 56 -10.37 -4.31 -8.60
CA SER A 56 -11.10 -5.42 -9.23
C SER A 56 -12.49 -5.02 -9.72
N GLY A 57 -13.05 -3.90 -9.26
CA GLY A 57 -14.39 -3.44 -9.58
C GLY A 57 -14.46 -2.31 -10.61
N VAL A 58 -13.35 -1.62 -10.89
CA VAL A 58 -13.27 -0.49 -11.83
C VAL A 58 -12.86 -0.93 -13.23
N ASP A 59 -13.11 -0.08 -14.23
CA ASP A 59 -12.66 -0.35 -15.60
C ASP A 59 -11.14 -0.16 -15.80
N GLY A 60 -10.63 -0.57 -16.96
CA GLY A 60 -9.19 -0.48 -17.25
C GLY A 60 -8.64 0.95 -17.38
N GLN A 61 -9.47 1.95 -17.65
CA GLN A 61 -9.07 3.36 -17.71
C GLN A 61 -9.03 3.97 -16.31
N GLU A 62 -10.06 3.71 -15.51
CA GLU A 62 -10.16 4.08 -14.10
C GLU A 62 -9.02 3.46 -13.29
N PHE A 63 -8.76 2.16 -13.47
CA PHE A 63 -7.63 1.46 -12.84
C PHE A 63 -6.30 2.18 -13.12
N LYS A 64 -6.04 2.58 -14.37
CA LYS A 64 -4.81 3.32 -14.72
C LYS A 64 -4.73 4.67 -13.98
N ARG A 65 -5.86 5.37 -13.81
CA ARG A 65 -5.91 6.65 -13.08
C ARG A 65 -5.58 6.46 -11.59
N ILE A 66 -6.10 5.39 -10.99
CA ILE A 66 -6.00 5.18 -9.54
C ILE A 66 -4.81 4.32 -9.08
N SER A 67 -4.17 3.57 -10.00
CA SER A 67 -3.08 2.63 -9.68
C SER A 67 -1.83 3.29 -9.07
N LYS A 68 -1.67 4.60 -9.22
CA LYS A 68 -0.57 5.39 -8.63
C LYS A 68 -0.77 5.69 -7.13
N PHE A 69 -1.98 5.54 -6.61
CA PHE A 69 -2.29 5.87 -5.21
C PHE A 69 -2.07 4.67 -4.30
N THR A 70 -1.64 4.95 -3.09
CA THR A 70 -1.27 3.93 -2.12
C THR A 70 -2.25 3.83 -0.96
N THR A 71 -3.20 4.77 -0.86
CA THR A 71 -4.30 4.71 0.08
C THR A 71 -5.64 4.54 -0.63
N THR A 72 -6.53 3.74 -0.03
CA THR A 72 -7.91 3.57 -0.50
C THR A 72 -8.63 4.91 -0.58
N LYS A 73 -8.36 5.81 0.37
CA LYS A 73 -8.97 7.14 0.41
C LYS A 73 -8.61 7.97 -0.81
N GLU A 74 -7.33 8.07 -1.17
CA GLU A 74 -6.89 8.83 -2.34
C GLU A 74 -7.44 8.22 -3.64
N ALA A 75 -7.44 6.89 -3.75
CA ALA A 75 -8.02 6.22 -4.92
C ALA A 75 -9.53 6.51 -5.05
N TRP A 76 -10.27 6.46 -3.94
CA TRP A 76 -11.71 6.74 -3.93
C TRP A 76 -12.03 8.20 -4.25
N ASP A 77 -11.28 9.16 -3.70
CA ASP A 77 -11.48 10.60 -3.95
C ASP A 77 -11.38 10.96 -5.44
N ILE A 78 -10.52 10.27 -6.19
CA ILE A 78 -10.39 10.44 -7.65
C ILE A 78 -11.54 9.81 -8.43
N LEU A 79 -12.12 8.73 -7.92
CA LEU A 79 -13.29 8.10 -8.54
C LEU A 79 -14.55 8.94 -8.29
N ASP A 80 -14.73 9.45 -7.07
CA ASP A 80 -15.90 10.23 -6.65
C ASP A 80 -15.98 11.62 -7.30
N THR A 81 -14.84 12.15 -7.77
CA THR A 81 -14.76 13.45 -8.48
C THR A 81 -15.05 13.37 -9.98
N THR A 82 -15.41 12.19 -10.51
CA THR A 82 -15.79 11.98 -11.92
C THR A 82 -17.31 11.94 -12.07
#